data_AF-A0A9J6E652-F1
#
_entry.id   AF-A0A9J6E652-F1
#
_cell.length_a   1.000
_cell.length_b   1.000
_cell.length_c   1.000
_cell.angle_alpha   90.00
_cell.angle_beta   90.00
_cell.angle_gamma   90.00
#
_symmetry.space_group_name_H-M   'P 1'
#
loop_
_entity.id
_entity.type
_entity.pdbx_description
1 polymer ?
#
loop_
_entity_poly.entity_id
_entity_poly.type
_entity_poly.pdbx_seq_one_letter_code
_entity_poly.pdbx_strand_id
1 'polypeptide(L)'
;MAPRKRSGTGDEGQVQCQECLRWCFLGETMFESVAEAKKAPFECRPCERTRQGFDRLEKQMNARVKELEGYLREEREAREALEAQVAELDKAGQAKTAQLVHTVAELEEAREKQAQLEKRVEELVTPAAGDDASARAQNNERHAGGNADPQGVTDAARTSGVRQRRADSGNKESPETAPGSGRSPARSLAAMVNHSSPRTPAKVPAKDQRRRQVIVVGDSNMARVGEVIKGRVGDDERVKVSKLPGKRVGEVMQQAKEQLWDRMEDRSLVVVMGGVNDVLQGRGGGFAKQIAKGITELRATSEDVQIAVCTGPEVQKQGVHVERVVVTANRELWTLGKTMKFEVVNLNRNLVHAGRNRAFVSGGIHFSNRLAEHVGHRLAARAVAFLGGGQTFKKKAD
;
A
#
# COMPACT_ATOMS: atom_id res chain seq x y z
N MET A 1 26.07 -50.99 -18.23
CA MET A 1 26.64 -52.05 -17.39
C MET A 1 25.52 -52.68 -16.57
N ALA A 2 25.19 -53.93 -16.86
CA ALA A 2 24.16 -54.67 -16.12
C ALA A 2 24.65 -55.02 -14.70
N PRO A 3 23.78 -55.04 -13.67
CA PRO A 3 24.17 -55.38 -12.31
C PRO A 3 24.48 -56.88 -12.21
N ARG A 4 25.68 -57.19 -11.71
CA ARG A 4 26.09 -58.57 -11.41
C ARG A 4 25.23 -59.13 -10.28
N LYS A 5 24.41 -60.14 -10.59
CA LYS A 5 23.83 -61.05 -9.58
C LYS A 5 24.97 -61.84 -8.94
N ARG A 6 25.27 -61.57 -7.66
CA ARG A 6 26.04 -62.48 -6.81
C ARG A 6 25.04 -63.43 -6.13
N SER A 7 24.96 -64.65 -6.63
CA SER A 7 24.38 -65.79 -5.93
C SER A 7 25.47 -66.40 -5.05
N GLY A 8 25.39 -66.12 -3.75
CA GLY A 8 26.17 -66.79 -2.71
C GLY A 8 25.22 -67.13 -1.57
N THR A 9 25.03 -68.42 -1.32
CA THR A 9 24.32 -69.01 -0.19
C THR A 9 25.10 -68.83 1.11
N GLY A 10 24.41 -68.49 2.22
CA GLY A 10 24.94 -68.54 3.60
C GLY A 10 25.31 -67.16 4.18
N ASP A 11 24.39 -66.33 4.65
CA ASP A 11 23.67 -66.41 5.94
C ASP A 11 24.56 -66.45 7.21
N GLU A 12 25.88 -66.50 7.09
CA GLU A 12 26.81 -66.51 8.24
C GLU A 12 27.27 -65.08 8.56
N GLY A 13 26.41 -64.33 9.26
CA GLY A 13 26.80 -63.06 9.89
C GLY A 13 26.24 -61.79 9.25
N GLN A 14 25.04 -61.84 8.66
CA GLN A 14 24.31 -60.64 8.25
C GLN A 14 22.92 -60.58 8.88
N VAL A 15 22.47 -59.37 9.21
CA VAL A 15 21.16 -59.08 9.81
C VAL A 15 20.46 -58.04 8.94
N GLN A 16 19.18 -58.24 8.64
CA GLN A 16 18.39 -57.30 7.87
C GLN A 16 17.74 -56.25 8.79
N CYS A 17 17.91 -54.97 8.46
CA CYS A 17 17.20 -53.89 9.11
C CYS A 17 15.70 -53.98 8.80
N GLN A 18 14.84 -53.91 9.82
CA GLN A 18 13.40 -54.03 9.66
C GLN A 18 12.77 -52.82 8.94
N GLU A 19 13.33 -51.62 9.13
CA GLU A 19 12.78 -50.38 8.57
C GLU A 19 13.13 -50.17 7.09
N CYS A 20 14.40 -50.30 6.71
CA CYS A 20 14.85 -50.04 5.34
C CYS A 20 15.22 -51.30 4.55
N LEU A 21 15.03 -52.49 5.14
CA LEU A 21 15.31 -53.80 4.53
C LEU A 21 16.78 -54.00 4.10
N ARG A 22 17.69 -53.12 4.55
CA ARG A 22 19.13 -53.19 4.26
C ARG A 22 19.80 -54.28 5.09
N TRP A 23 20.57 -55.13 4.43
CA TRP A 23 21.47 -56.10 5.07
C TRP A 23 22.69 -55.39 5.69
N CYS A 24 22.93 -55.63 6.98
CA CYS A 24 24.06 -55.12 7.76
C CYS A 24 24.90 -56.30 8.25
N PHE A 25 26.21 -56.14 8.37
CA PHE A 25 27.08 -57.19 8.90
C PHE A 25 26.94 -57.29 10.41
N LEU A 26 27.05 -58.50 10.98
CA LEU A 26 26.86 -58.77 12.40
C LEU A 26 27.76 -57.87 13.28
N GLY A 27 29.02 -57.66 12.87
CA GLY A 27 29.97 -56.79 13.58
C GLY A 27 29.63 -55.28 13.53
N GLU A 28 28.65 -54.87 12.74
CA GLU A 28 28.08 -53.51 12.73
C GLU A 28 26.81 -53.39 13.60
N THR A 29 26.35 -54.52 14.16
CA THR A 29 25.16 -54.62 15.00
C THR A 29 25.53 -54.87 16.47
N MET A 30 24.52 -54.87 17.35
CA MET A 30 24.69 -55.19 18.77
C MET A 30 24.51 -56.69 19.06
N PHE A 31 24.24 -57.52 18.05
CA PHE A 31 23.97 -58.95 18.23
C PHE A 31 25.27 -59.75 18.17
N GLU A 32 25.38 -60.77 19.03
CA GLU A 32 26.52 -61.70 19.06
C GLU A 32 26.35 -62.83 18.05
N SER A 33 25.12 -63.10 17.59
CA SER A 33 24.84 -64.10 16.55
C SER A 33 23.60 -63.77 15.71
N VAL A 34 23.50 -64.36 14.51
CA VAL A 34 22.31 -64.24 13.64
C VAL A 34 21.08 -64.87 14.30
N ALA A 35 21.26 -65.92 15.11
CA ALA A 35 20.17 -66.58 15.83
C ALA A 35 19.56 -65.68 16.92
N GLU A 36 20.37 -64.85 17.56
CA GLU A 36 19.93 -63.81 18.49
C GLU A 36 19.21 -62.68 17.75
N ALA A 37 19.79 -62.20 16.65
CA ALA A 37 19.21 -61.13 15.84
C ALA A 37 17.83 -61.48 15.27
N LYS A 38 17.54 -62.77 15.02
CA LYS A 38 16.21 -63.24 14.58
C LYS A 38 15.12 -63.13 15.66
N LYS A 39 15.48 -62.95 16.94
CA LYS A 39 14.54 -62.89 18.07
C LYS A 39 14.15 -61.46 18.46
N ALA A 40 14.80 -60.44 17.89
CA ALA A 40 14.58 -59.05 18.24
C ALA A 40 14.52 -58.16 16.98
N PRO A 41 13.74 -57.07 17.01
CA PRO A 41 13.72 -56.10 15.92
C PRO A 41 15.10 -55.41 15.82
N PHE A 42 15.66 -55.37 14.61
CA PHE A 42 16.92 -54.68 14.33
C PHE A 42 16.66 -53.44 13.48
N GLU A 43 17.19 -52.31 13.94
CA GLU A 43 17.24 -51.08 13.17
C GLU A 43 18.71 -50.70 12.93
N CYS A 44 19.06 -50.47 11.66
CA CYS A 44 20.42 -50.07 11.32
C CYS A 44 20.72 -48.64 11.81
N ARG A 45 21.98 -48.35 12.12
CA ARG A 45 22.42 -47.02 12.60
C ARG A 45 21.89 -45.84 11.76
N PRO A 46 21.81 -45.90 10.42
CA PRO A 46 21.18 -44.85 9.62
C PRO A 46 19.69 -44.63 9.93
N CYS A 47 18.89 -45.69 10.08
CA CYS A 47 17.48 -45.61 10.43
C CYS A 47 17.32 -45.07 11.85
N GLU A 48 18.10 -45.57 12.81
CA GLU A 48 18.04 -45.13 14.19
C GLU A 48 18.37 -43.63 14.32
N ARG A 49 19.42 -43.15 13.63
CA ARG A 49 19.74 -41.72 13.56
C ARG A 49 18.63 -40.90 12.94
N THR A 50 17.95 -41.44 11.93
CA THR A 50 16.84 -40.78 11.26
C THR A 50 15.64 -40.65 12.20
N ARG A 51 15.27 -41.72 12.91
CA ARG A 51 14.21 -41.70 13.93
C ARG A 51 14.54 -40.71 15.05
N GLN A 52 15.75 -40.78 15.62
CA GLN A 52 16.21 -39.82 16.63
C GLN A 52 16.18 -38.37 16.12
N GLY A 53 16.45 -38.14 14.83
CA GLY A 53 16.31 -36.84 14.19
C GLY A 53 14.86 -36.35 14.15
N PHE A 54 13.93 -37.22 13.77
CA PHE A 54 12.49 -36.93 13.79
C PHE A 54 11.97 -36.67 15.20
N ASP A 55 12.33 -37.50 16.19
CA ASP A 55 11.91 -37.31 17.59
C ASP A 55 12.40 -35.96 18.14
N ARG A 56 13.63 -35.54 17.79
CA ARG A 56 14.16 -34.22 18.17
C ARG A 56 13.38 -33.10 17.50
N LEU A 57 13.06 -33.24 16.21
CA LEU A 57 12.30 -32.23 15.48
C LEU A 57 10.88 -32.12 16.04
N GLU A 58 10.22 -33.23 16.33
CA GLU A 58 8.89 -33.28 16.92
C GLU A 58 8.87 -32.61 18.29
N LYS A 59 9.85 -32.91 19.16
CA LYS A 59 10.00 -32.22 20.46
C LYS A 59 10.18 -30.71 20.30
N GLN A 60 10.99 -30.27 19.34
CA GLN A 60 11.18 -28.84 19.06
C GLN A 60 9.90 -28.19 18.52
N MET A 61 9.18 -28.87 17.63
CA MET A 61 7.90 -28.39 17.10
C MET A 61 6.85 -28.28 18.20
N ASN A 62 6.71 -29.29 19.05
CA ASN A 62 5.75 -29.28 20.16
C ASN A 62 6.07 -28.18 21.18
N ALA A 63 7.35 -27.96 21.49
CA ALA A 63 7.77 -26.84 22.35
C ALA A 63 7.38 -25.49 21.74
N ARG A 64 7.59 -25.31 20.43
CA ARG A 64 7.26 -24.06 19.72
C ARG A 64 5.76 -23.85 19.58
N VAL A 65 4.97 -24.91 19.38
CA VAL A 65 3.50 -24.83 19.40
C VAL A 65 3.03 -24.36 20.76
N LYS A 66 3.55 -24.94 21.86
CA LYS A 66 3.21 -24.53 23.22
C LYS A 66 3.56 -23.07 23.51
N GLU A 67 4.70 -22.59 23.00
CA GLU A 67 5.11 -21.18 23.09
C GLU A 67 4.12 -20.26 22.34
N LEU A 68 3.76 -20.62 21.10
CA LEU A 68 2.79 -19.86 20.30
C LEU A 68 1.39 -19.84 20.90
N GLU A 69 0.95 -20.94 21.51
CA GLU A 69 -0.31 -21.00 22.26
C GLU A 69 -0.29 -20.07 23.48
N GLY A 70 0.87 -19.89 24.12
CA GLY A 70 1.08 -18.90 25.18
C GLY A 70 0.87 -17.48 24.66
N TYR A 71 1.60 -17.09 23.60
CA TYR A 71 1.45 -15.75 23.01
C TYR A 71 0.03 -15.48 22.52
N LEU A 72 -0.64 -16.48 21.92
CA LEU A 72 -2.03 -16.32 21.48
C LEU A 72 -2.99 -16.09 22.64
N ARG A 73 -2.72 -16.66 23.82
CA ARG A 73 -3.52 -16.41 25.03
C ARG A 73 -3.31 -14.99 25.53
N GLU A 74 -2.07 -14.55 25.65
CA GLU A 74 -1.72 -13.19 26.07
C GLU A 74 -2.32 -12.13 25.14
N GLU A 75 -2.26 -12.34 23.82
CA GLU A 75 -2.87 -11.43 22.83
C GLU A 75 -4.40 -11.40 22.93
N ARG A 76 -5.05 -12.52 23.28
CA ARG A 76 -6.51 -12.54 23.51
C ARG A 76 -6.88 -11.74 24.74
N GLU A 77 -6.17 -11.94 25.84
CA GLU A 77 -6.38 -11.20 27.10
C GLU A 77 -6.14 -9.69 26.89
N ALA A 78 -5.06 -9.32 26.19
CA ALA A 78 -4.76 -7.92 25.86
C ALA A 78 -5.84 -7.30 24.96
N ARG A 79 -6.37 -8.07 24.00
CA ARG A 79 -7.45 -7.62 23.12
C ARG A 79 -8.75 -7.43 23.88
N GLU A 80 -9.12 -8.35 24.77
CA GLU A 80 -10.31 -8.22 25.62
C GLU A 80 -10.22 -6.97 26.52
N ALA A 81 -9.04 -6.72 27.11
CA ALA A 81 -8.80 -5.51 27.89
C ALA A 81 -8.93 -4.22 27.05
N LEU A 82 -8.41 -4.22 25.82
CA LEU A 82 -8.52 -3.08 24.91
C LEU A 82 -9.97 -2.86 24.43
N GLU A 83 -10.69 -3.94 24.12
CA GLU A 83 -12.11 -3.86 23.74
C GLU A 83 -12.96 -3.28 24.89
N ALA A 84 -12.67 -3.64 26.14
CA ALA A 84 -13.31 -3.03 27.31
C ALA A 84 -12.99 -1.53 27.45
N GLN A 85 -11.75 -1.11 27.23
CA GLN A 85 -11.37 0.32 27.26
C GLN A 85 -12.07 1.12 26.15
N VAL A 86 -12.15 0.57 24.94
CA VAL A 86 -12.86 1.22 23.84
C VAL A 86 -14.35 1.37 24.15
N ALA A 87 -14.99 0.35 24.76
CA ALA A 87 -16.39 0.44 25.16
C ALA A 87 -16.65 1.54 26.20
N GLU A 88 -15.74 1.73 27.16
CA GLU A 88 -15.84 2.82 28.15
C GLU A 88 -15.66 4.21 27.50
N LEU A 89 -14.71 4.34 26.58
CA LEU A 89 -14.52 5.58 25.83
C LEU A 89 -15.72 5.92 24.94
N ASP A 90 -16.35 4.91 24.33
CA ASP A 90 -17.56 5.11 23.53
C ASP A 90 -18.73 5.60 24.38
N LYS A 91 -18.97 5.00 25.55
CA LYS A 91 -19.97 5.51 26.51
C LYS A 91 -19.70 6.95 26.94
N ALA A 92 -18.44 7.27 27.26
CA ALA A 92 -18.06 8.63 27.62
C ALA A 92 -18.26 9.62 26.46
N GLY A 93 -17.95 9.20 25.22
CA GLY A 93 -18.18 9.97 24.01
C GLY A 93 -19.67 10.23 23.75
N GLN A 94 -20.52 9.21 23.92
CA GLN A 94 -21.97 9.34 23.81
C GLN A 94 -22.53 10.30 24.86
N ALA A 95 -22.11 10.19 26.12
CA ALA A 95 -22.52 11.10 27.19
C ALA A 95 -22.13 12.56 26.90
N LYS A 96 -20.90 12.79 26.43
CA LYS A 96 -20.43 14.13 26.06
C LYS A 96 -21.19 14.70 24.86
N THR A 97 -21.52 13.85 23.89
CA THR A 97 -22.31 14.25 22.72
C THR A 97 -23.73 14.66 23.13
N ALA A 98 -24.37 13.89 24.03
CA ALA A 98 -25.67 14.23 24.58
C ALA A 98 -25.65 15.58 25.35
N GLN A 99 -24.61 15.81 26.15
CA GLN A 99 -24.41 17.10 26.82
C GLN A 99 -24.24 18.26 25.82
N LEU A 100 -23.44 18.08 24.77
CA LEU A 100 -23.26 19.11 23.73
C LEU A 100 -24.57 19.44 23.03
N VAL A 101 -25.37 18.44 22.67
CA VAL A 101 -26.69 18.65 22.06
C VAL A 101 -27.59 19.47 22.99
N HIS A 102 -27.60 19.18 24.29
CA HIS A 102 -28.35 19.97 25.27
C HIS A 102 -27.88 21.42 25.33
N THR A 103 -26.57 21.66 25.43
CA THR A 103 -26.01 23.02 25.48
C THR A 103 -26.26 23.82 24.20
N VAL A 104 -26.27 23.16 23.03
CA VAL A 104 -26.60 23.82 21.75
C VAL A 104 -28.08 24.25 21.76
N ALA A 105 -28.99 23.39 22.23
CA ALA A 105 -30.40 23.73 22.33
C ALA A 105 -30.64 24.93 23.29
N GLU A 106 -29.96 24.98 24.43
CA GLU A 106 -30.03 26.13 25.36
C GLU A 106 -29.52 27.43 24.72
N LEU A 107 -28.44 27.35 23.93
CA LEU A 107 -27.90 28.51 23.21
C LEU A 107 -28.83 28.98 22.10
N GLU A 108 -29.52 28.07 21.40
CA GLU A 108 -30.55 28.41 20.41
C GLU A 108 -31.73 29.12 21.08
N GLU A 109 -32.24 28.60 22.20
CA GLU A 109 -33.32 29.25 22.96
C GLU A 109 -32.90 30.63 23.49
N ALA A 110 -31.67 30.77 23.99
CA ALA A 110 -31.14 32.05 24.44
C ALA A 110 -31.04 33.08 23.29
N ARG A 111 -30.62 32.64 22.09
CA ARG A 111 -30.60 33.49 20.89
C ARG A 111 -31.98 33.94 20.46
N GLU A 112 -32.98 33.05 20.52
CA GLU A 112 -34.37 33.40 20.22
C GLU A 112 -34.91 34.43 21.21
N LYS A 113 -34.65 34.25 22.51
CA LYS A 113 -35.02 35.24 23.54
C LYS A 113 -34.34 36.58 23.33
N GLN A 114 -33.06 36.58 22.97
CA GLN A 114 -32.34 37.81 22.65
C GLN A 114 -32.97 38.53 21.44
N ALA A 115 -33.28 37.80 20.36
CA ALA A 115 -33.93 38.38 19.18
C ALA A 115 -35.31 38.96 19.50
N GLN A 116 -36.09 38.32 20.38
CA GLN A 116 -37.37 38.85 20.85
C GLN A 116 -37.19 40.12 21.70
N LEU A 117 -36.19 40.17 22.56
CA LEU A 117 -35.87 41.36 23.35
C LEU A 117 -35.40 42.51 22.46
N GLU A 118 -34.53 42.25 21.48
CA GLU A 118 -34.09 43.24 20.49
C GLU A 118 -35.29 43.83 19.73
N LYS A 119 -36.22 42.99 19.29
CA LYS A 119 -37.47 43.44 18.65
C LYS A 119 -38.34 44.32 19.56
N ARG A 120 -38.49 43.94 20.84
CA ARG A 120 -39.23 44.76 21.82
C ARG A 120 -38.55 46.09 22.12
N VAL A 121 -37.21 46.12 22.13
CA VAL A 121 -36.45 47.35 22.27
C VAL A 121 -36.66 48.23 21.04
N GLU A 122 -36.63 47.67 19.83
CA GLU A 122 -36.91 48.41 18.59
C GLU A 122 -38.32 49.02 18.62
N GLU A 123 -39.34 48.26 19.00
CA GLU A 123 -40.73 48.73 19.15
C GLU A 123 -40.90 49.85 20.20
N LEU A 124 -40.10 49.84 21.27
CA LEU A 124 -40.11 50.86 22.33
C LEU A 124 -39.28 52.11 21.96
N VAL A 125 -38.24 51.95 21.15
CA VAL A 125 -37.36 53.04 20.69
C VAL A 125 -37.96 53.77 19.50
N THR A 126 -38.85 53.14 18.72
CA THR A 126 -39.73 53.85 17.77
C THR A 126 -40.91 54.48 18.52
N PRO A 127 -40.97 55.82 18.69
CA PRO A 127 -42.20 56.44 19.14
C PRO A 127 -43.25 56.19 18.06
N ALA A 128 -44.47 55.84 18.46
CA ALA A 128 -45.63 55.98 17.59
C ALA A 128 -45.59 57.40 17.01
N ALA A 129 -45.27 57.51 15.71
CA ALA A 129 -45.40 58.75 14.98
C ALA A 129 -46.90 59.04 14.84
N GLY A 130 -47.49 59.53 15.93
CA GLY A 130 -48.72 60.28 15.89
C GLY A 130 -48.42 61.61 15.21
N ASP A 131 -48.85 61.73 13.96
CA ASP A 131 -49.51 62.85 13.30
C ASP A 131 -49.10 64.34 13.56
N ASP A 132 -47.98 64.65 14.21
CA ASP A 132 -47.64 66.05 14.55
C ASP A 132 -46.24 66.51 14.09
N ALA A 133 -45.71 65.94 13.01
CA ALA A 133 -44.43 66.35 12.43
C ALA A 133 -44.52 67.02 11.05
N SER A 134 -45.73 67.29 10.53
CA SER A 134 -45.91 67.97 9.22
C SER A 134 -45.95 69.51 9.34
N ALA A 135 -46.09 70.08 10.54
CA ALA A 135 -46.29 71.53 10.72
C ALA A 135 -45.00 72.34 11.01
N ARG A 136 -43.81 71.74 11.06
CA ARG A 136 -42.57 72.44 11.48
C ARG A 136 -41.38 72.39 10.51
N ALA A 137 -41.59 71.94 9.27
CA ALA A 137 -40.52 71.86 8.26
C ALA A 137 -40.58 72.96 7.17
N GLN A 138 -41.46 73.96 7.27
CA GLN A 138 -41.56 75.04 6.27
C GLN A 138 -40.90 76.36 6.66
N ASN A 139 -40.15 76.44 7.77
CA ASN A 139 -39.69 77.74 8.27
C ASN A 139 -38.21 77.82 8.66
N ASN A 140 -37.32 77.09 7.96
CA ASN A 140 -35.87 77.32 8.04
C ASN A 140 -35.13 76.91 6.75
N GLU A 141 -35.59 77.40 5.60
CA GLU A 141 -34.71 77.58 4.44
C GLU A 141 -34.19 79.02 4.45
N ARG A 142 -33.04 79.23 5.09
CA ARG A 142 -32.11 80.35 4.86
C ARG A 142 -30.90 80.16 5.76
N HIS A 143 -29.89 79.43 5.28
CA HIS A 143 -28.53 79.94 5.10
C HIS A 143 -27.54 78.83 4.72
N ALA A 144 -27.02 78.97 3.50
CA ALA A 144 -25.64 78.79 3.06
C ALA A 144 -24.85 77.53 3.47
N GLY A 145 -24.54 76.71 2.46
CA GLY A 145 -23.17 76.69 1.91
C GLY A 145 -22.16 75.69 2.51
N GLY A 146 -22.16 74.49 1.93
CA GLY A 146 -20.99 73.74 1.45
C GLY A 146 -19.65 73.75 2.21
N ASN A 147 -19.27 72.58 2.74
CA ASN A 147 -18.07 71.82 2.32
C ASN A 147 -17.81 70.65 3.28
N ALA A 148 -17.66 69.43 2.74
CA ALA A 148 -16.58 68.48 3.05
C ALA A 148 -16.88 67.08 2.45
N ASP A 149 -16.06 66.70 1.47
CA ASP A 149 -15.71 65.31 1.11
C ASP A 149 -14.66 64.75 2.11
N PRO A 150 -14.11 63.52 1.97
CA PRO A 150 -14.76 62.20 1.88
C PRO A 150 -14.01 61.15 2.77
N GLN A 151 -14.55 59.94 2.97
CA GLN A 151 -13.84 58.67 3.33
C GLN A 151 -14.93 57.59 3.56
N GLY A 152 -14.86 56.30 3.21
CA GLY A 152 -13.74 55.41 2.89
C GLY A 152 -13.75 54.20 3.85
N VAL A 153 -14.20 53.02 3.36
CA VAL A 153 -13.94 51.62 3.83
C VAL A 153 -14.46 51.23 5.25
N THR A 154 -14.94 50.02 5.63
CA THR A 154 -14.82 48.60 5.21
C THR A 154 -15.94 47.74 5.87
N ASP A 155 -16.26 46.61 5.22
CA ASP A 155 -16.60 45.26 5.75
C ASP A 155 -17.88 44.96 6.57
N ALA A 156 -18.66 43.98 6.06
CA ALA A 156 -18.86 42.63 6.65
C ALA A 156 -20.31 42.06 6.49
N ALA A 157 -20.37 40.71 6.42
CA ALA A 157 -21.54 39.80 6.49
C ALA A 157 -22.32 39.54 5.17
N ARG A 158 -22.25 38.32 4.58
CA ARG A 158 -23.04 37.08 4.90
C ARG A 158 -24.56 37.34 4.79
N THR A 159 -25.39 36.59 4.07
CA THR A 159 -25.35 35.18 3.65
C THR A 159 -26.38 34.90 2.55
N SER A 160 -25.93 34.06 1.63
CA SER A 160 -26.59 33.19 0.65
C SER A 160 -28.05 32.77 0.90
N GLY A 161 -28.95 33.15 0.00
CA GLY A 161 -30.28 32.58 -0.17
C GLY A 161 -30.29 31.43 -1.18
N VAL A 162 -30.77 30.28 -0.72
CA VAL A 162 -30.86 28.98 -1.39
C VAL A 162 -31.82 29.04 -2.60
N ARG A 163 -31.34 28.65 -3.78
CA ARG A 163 -32.18 28.37 -4.97
C ARG A 163 -32.40 26.86 -5.08
N GLN A 164 -33.61 26.40 -4.79
CA GLN A 164 -34.14 25.11 -5.25
C GLN A 164 -34.52 25.23 -6.74
N ARG A 165 -33.89 24.44 -7.60
CA ARG A 165 -34.39 24.15 -8.95
C ARG A 165 -34.91 22.72 -8.99
N ARG A 166 -36.19 22.61 -9.38
CA ARG A 166 -36.90 21.37 -9.67
C ARG A 166 -36.28 20.65 -10.86
N ALA A 167 -36.37 19.33 -10.79
CA ALA A 167 -36.13 18.39 -11.86
C ALA A 167 -37.12 18.60 -13.00
N ASP A 168 -36.65 18.44 -14.24
CA ASP A 168 -37.49 18.09 -15.38
C ASP A 168 -36.76 17.07 -16.26
N SER A 169 -37.49 15.97 -16.46
CA SER A 169 -37.17 14.78 -17.23
C SER A 169 -37.41 15.01 -18.72
N GLY A 170 -36.41 14.75 -19.55
CA GLY A 170 -36.49 14.81 -21.02
C GLY A 170 -36.08 13.48 -21.64
N ASN A 171 -37.08 12.66 -21.93
CA ASN A 171 -37.02 11.39 -22.64
C ASN A 171 -36.71 11.60 -24.14
N LYS A 172 -35.81 10.80 -24.74
CA LYS A 172 -35.75 10.59 -26.20
C LYS A 172 -35.25 9.18 -26.52
N GLU A 173 -36.19 8.33 -26.92
CA GLU A 173 -36.00 7.09 -27.69
C GLU A 173 -35.57 7.44 -29.14
N SER A 174 -34.52 6.77 -29.67
CA SER A 174 -34.54 5.69 -30.71
C SER A 174 -34.60 6.20 -32.17
N PRO A 175 -34.10 5.48 -33.22
CA PRO A 175 -34.10 4.01 -33.36
C PRO A 175 -32.92 3.31 -34.09
N GLU A 176 -32.87 1.98 -33.90
CA GLU A 176 -32.62 0.85 -34.85
C GLU A 176 -31.51 0.95 -35.93
N THR A 177 -30.65 -0.03 -36.22
CA THR A 177 -30.92 -1.46 -36.56
C THR A 177 -29.60 -2.26 -36.65
N ALA A 178 -29.72 -3.59 -36.58
CA ALA A 178 -28.68 -4.61 -36.40
C ALA A 178 -28.07 -5.18 -37.72
N PRO A 179 -27.71 -6.48 -37.84
CA PRO A 179 -26.51 -7.19 -37.36
C PRO A 179 -25.68 -7.80 -38.54
N GLY A 180 -24.45 -8.27 -38.28
CA GLY A 180 -23.69 -9.00 -39.29
C GLY A 180 -22.52 -9.82 -38.74
N SER A 181 -22.62 -11.13 -38.91
CA SER A 181 -21.68 -12.19 -38.54
C SER A 181 -20.44 -12.22 -39.43
N GLY A 182 -19.39 -12.95 -39.02
CA GLY A 182 -18.40 -13.44 -39.99
C GLY A 182 -16.97 -13.67 -39.50
N ARG A 183 -16.73 -14.90 -39.03
CA ARG A 183 -15.51 -15.73 -39.13
C ARG A 183 -14.21 -15.11 -39.70
N SER A 184 -13.12 -15.40 -38.98
CA SER A 184 -11.74 -15.50 -39.49
C SER A 184 -11.61 -16.36 -40.76
N PRO A 185 -10.55 -16.11 -41.55
CA PRO A 185 -9.55 -17.17 -41.68
C PRO A 185 -8.10 -16.68 -41.61
N ALA A 186 -7.21 -17.64 -41.44
CA ALA A 186 -5.79 -17.51 -41.15
C ALA A 186 -4.91 -17.19 -42.39
N ARG A 187 -3.66 -16.84 -42.07
CA ARG A 187 -2.42 -16.88 -42.89
C ARG A 187 -2.28 -15.87 -44.03
N SER A 188 -1.28 -14.98 -43.90
CA SER A 188 -0.05 -15.09 -44.72
C SER A 188 1.06 -14.20 -44.15
N LEU A 189 2.21 -14.85 -43.91
CA LEU A 189 3.52 -14.26 -43.65
C LEU A 189 4.16 -14.08 -45.03
N ALA A 190 4.39 -12.85 -45.48
CA ALA A 190 5.46 -12.39 -46.38
C ALA A 190 5.04 -11.16 -47.21
N ALA A 191 6.04 -10.32 -47.50
CA ALA A 191 6.03 -9.12 -48.36
C ALA A 191 5.46 -7.86 -47.66
N MET A 192 6.10 -6.69 -47.62
CA MET A 192 7.19 -6.12 -48.41
C MET A 192 8.00 -5.13 -47.57
N VAL A 193 9.29 -5.10 -47.84
CA VAL A 193 10.19 -3.97 -47.55
C VAL A 193 9.85 -2.85 -48.55
N ASN A 194 9.50 -1.65 -48.08
CA ASN A 194 10.10 -0.38 -48.53
C ASN A 194 9.43 0.89 -47.93
N HIS A 195 10.32 1.74 -47.40
CA HIS A 195 10.28 3.18 -47.16
C HIS A 195 8.97 3.99 -47.29
N SER A 196 8.57 4.62 -46.18
CA SER A 196 7.91 5.94 -46.19
C SER A 196 8.20 6.73 -44.90
N SER A 197 8.88 7.87 -45.05
CA SER A 197 8.95 9.11 -44.25
C SER A 197 8.87 9.13 -42.71
N PRO A 198 9.61 10.05 -42.05
CA PRO A 198 9.52 10.26 -40.61
C PRO A 198 8.12 10.78 -40.26
N ARG A 199 7.31 9.94 -39.59
CA ARG A 199 6.07 10.39 -38.97
C ARG A 199 6.42 11.39 -37.87
N THR A 200 6.14 12.66 -38.13
CA THR A 200 5.90 13.69 -37.13
C THR A 200 5.00 13.11 -36.05
N PRO A 201 5.33 13.21 -34.75
CA PRO A 201 4.45 12.69 -33.71
C PRO A 201 3.11 13.40 -33.81
N ALA A 202 2.04 12.61 -33.94
CA ALA A 202 0.68 13.12 -33.93
C ALA A 202 0.47 13.99 -32.69
N LYS A 203 -0.03 15.23 -32.91
CA LYS A 203 -0.47 16.11 -31.84
C LYS A 203 -1.51 15.37 -31.00
N VAL A 204 -1.10 14.96 -29.81
CA VAL A 204 -1.99 14.42 -28.77
C VAL A 204 -2.98 15.51 -28.39
N PRO A 205 -4.30 15.23 -28.34
CA PRO A 205 -5.32 16.23 -28.04
C PRO A 205 -5.13 16.82 -26.64
N ALA A 206 -5.51 18.10 -26.49
CA ALA A 206 -5.21 19.03 -25.41
C ALA A 206 -5.77 18.72 -23.99
N LYS A 207 -6.01 17.46 -23.65
CA LYS A 207 -6.32 17.02 -22.27
C LYS A 207 -5.06 16.73 -21.43
N ASP A 208 -3.89 16.75 -22.04
CA ASP A 208 -2.62 16.21 -21.50
C ASP A 208 -1.71 17.28 -20.83
N GLN A 209 -2.25 18.44 -20.43
CA GLN A 209 -1.49 19.53 -19.81
C GLN A 209 -1.23 19.38 -18.30
N ARG A 210 -1.72 18.30 -17.67
CA ARG A 210 -1.42 18.06 -16.24
C ARG A 210 0.07 17.80 -16.06
N ARG A 211 0.68 18.49 -15.09
CA ARG A 211 2.09 18.27 -14.78
C ARG A 211 2.22 16.82 -14.28
N ARG A 212 3.36 16.21 -14.59
CA ARG A 212 3.66 14.84 -14.19
C ARG A 212 4.56 14.85 -12.98
N GLN A 213 4.29 13.99 -12.01
CA GLN A 213 5.16 13.78 -10.86
C GLN A 213 5.40 12.30 -10.57
N VAL A 214 6.51 12.02 -9.90
CA VAL A 214 6.88 10.68 -9.46
C VAL A 214 7.19 10.72 -7.98
N ILE A 215 6.54 9.84 -7.23
CA ILE A 215 6.75 9.66 -5.80
C ILE A 215 7.29 8.26 -5.60
N VAL A 216 8.51 8.14 -5.09
CA VAL A 216 9.14 6.86 -4.77
C VAL A 216 9.32 6.79 -3.26
N VAL A 217 8.62 5.88 -2.60
CA VAL A 217 8.69 5.72 -1.14
C VAL A 217 9.13 4.31 -0.82
N GLY A 218 10.02 4.16 0.14
CA GLY A 218 10.38 2.83 0.61
C GLY A 218 11.06 2.77 1.96
N ASP A 219 11.38 1.56 2.37
CA ASP A 219 11.99 1.25 3.65
C ASP A 219 13.50 1.60 3.71
N SER A 220 14.24 0.97 4.63
CA SER A 220 15.69 1.18 4.77
C SER A 220 16.49 0.85 3.50
N ASN A 221 16.01 -0.03 2.62
CA ASN A 221 16.67 -0.30 1.34
C ASN A 221 16.54 0.88 0.37
N MET A 222 15.52 1.74 0.53
CA MET A 222 15.37 2.96 -0.28
C MET A 222 16.53 3.93 -0.07
N ALA A 223 17.23 3.86 1.07
CA ALA A 223 18.39 4.71 1.30
C ALA A 223 19.51 4.50 0.27
N ARG A 224 19.72 3.25 -0.16
CA ARG A 224 20.75 2.86 -1.14
C ARG A 224 20.26 3.02 -2.57
N VAL A 225 19.01 2.64 -2.81
CA VAL A 225 18.37 2.73 -4.14
C VAL A 225 18.13 4.19 -4.54
N GLY A 226 17.79 5.04 -3.56
CA GLY A 226 17.43 6.43 -3.79
C GLY A 226 18.55 7.28 -4.38
N GLU A 227 19.82 7.03 -4.01
CA GLU A 227 20.96 7.74 -4.60
C GLU A 227 21.11 7.45 -6.09
N VAL A 228 20.88 6.20 -6.49
CA VAL A 228 20.93 5.79 -7.90
C VAL A 228 19.78 6.39 -8.70
N ILE A 229 18.59 6.49 -8.08
CA ILE A 229 17.44 7.16 -8.70
C ILE A 229 17.76 8.63 -8.92
N LYS A 230 18.18 9.34 -7.86
CA LYS A 230 18.56 10.76 -7.91
C LYS A 230 19.66 11.03 -8.92
N GLY A 231 20.72 10.23 -8.93
CA GLY A 231 21.81 10.38 -9.92
C GLY A 231 21.35 10.24 -11.38
N ARG A 232 20.22 9.54 -11.63
CA ARG A 232 19.68 9.36 -12.98
C ARG A 232 18.66 10.41 -13.38
N VAL A 233 17.83 10.89 -12.44
CA VAL A 233 16.81 11.92 -12.69
C VAL A 233 17.34 13.34 -12.46
N GLY A 234 18.51 13.48 -11.84
CA GLY A 234 19.09 14.75 -11.44
C GLY A 234 18.25 15.46 -10.37
N ASP A 235 18.27 16.79 -10.41
CA ASP A 235 17.50 17.66 -9.52
C ASP A 235 16.07 17.95 -10.03
N ASP A 236 15.46 16.99 -10.74
CA ASP A 236 14.09 17.16 -11.21
C ASP A 236 13.12 17.16 -10.02
N GLU A 237 12.62 18.35 -9.66
CA GLU A 237 11.68 18.59 -8.54
C GLU A 237 10.34 17.85 -8.68
N ARG A 238 10.08 17.23 -9.84
CA ARG A 238 8.92 16.36 -10.04
C ARG A 238 9.13 14.97 -9.46
N VAL A 239 10.36 14.58 -9.12
CA VAL A 239 10.67 13.27 -8.53
C VAL A 239 10.98 13.42 -7.03
N LYS A 240 10.07 12.95 -6.18
CA LYS A 240 10.29 12.85 -4.74
C LYS A 240 10.71 11.43 -4.38
N VAL A 241 11.83 11.29 -3.66
CA VAL A 241 12.32 9.99 -3.16
C VAL A 241 12.42 10.03 -1.64
N SER A 242 11.63 9.17 -0.99
CA SER A 242 11.41 9.19 0.46
C SER A 242 11.88 7.90 1.11
N LYS A 243 12.73 8.03 2.13
CA LYS A 243 13.43 6.94 2.81
C LYS A 243 12.86 6.78 4.22
N LEU A 244 12.25 5.64 4.52
CA LEU A 244 11.54 5.38 5.76
C LEU A 244 12.11 4.14 6.47
N PRO A 245 13.29 4.25 7.12
CA PRO A 245 13.94 3.09 7.73
C PRO A 245 13.06 2.46 8.82
N GLY A 246 13.02 1.12 8.84
CA GLY A 246 12.26 0.35 9.84
C GLY A 246 10.73 0.39 9.68
N LYS A 247 10.21 1.17 8.73
CA LYS A 247 8.76 1.30 8.52
C LYS A 247 8.17 0.09 7.81
N ARG A 248 6.90 -0.17 8.15
CA ARG A 248 6.06 -1.19 7.52
C ARG A 248 5.38 -0.66 6.27
N VAL A 249 4.84 -1.55 5.45
CA VAL A 249 4.27 -1.17 4.16
C VAL A 249 3.05 -0.25 4.31
N GLY A 250 2.23 -0.43 5.34
CA GLY A 250 1.13 0.49 5.65
C GLY A 250 1.62 1.91 5.94
N GLU A 251 2.71 2.06 6.69
CA GLU A 251 3.31 3.37 6.99
C GLU A 251 3.96 3.99 5.74
N VAL A 252 4.60 3.17 4.90
CA VAL A 252 5.16 3.61 3.62
C VAL A 252 4.06 4.10 2.66
N MET A 253 2.93 3.40 2.60
CA MET A 253 1.76 3.78 1.79
C MET A 253 1.13 5.09 2.30
N GLN A 254 1.02 5.26 3.62
CA GLN A 254 0.52 6.48 4.23
C GLN A 254 1.41 7.68 3.88
N GLN A 255 2.73 7.54 3.93
CA GLN A 255 3.64 8.60 3.50
C GLN A 255 3.50 8.93 2.01
N ALA A 256 3.31 7.92 1.16
CA ALA A 256 3.09 8.13 -0.27
C ALA A 256 1.79 8.92 -0.53
N LYS A 257 0.75 8.64 0.26
CA LYS A 257 -0.53 9.37 0.22
C LYS A 257 -0.35 10.83 0.62
N GLU A 258 0.36 11.11 1.71
CA GLU A 258 0.65 12.48 2.15
C GLU A 258 1.40 13.27 1.05
N GLN A 259 2.39 12.66 0.40
CA GLN A 259 3.15 13.32 -0.67
C GLN A 259 2.34 13.50 -1.95
N LEU A 260 1.39 12.60 -2.20
CA LEU A 260 0.45 12.69 -3.32
C LEU A 260 -0.55 13.82 -3.09
N TRP A 261 -0.98 14.03 -1.84
CA TRP A 261 -1.93 15.09 -1.46
C TRP A 261 -1.43 16.49 -1.86
N ASP A 262 -0.13 16.76 -1.70
CA ASP A 262 0.49 18.04 -2.08
C ASP A 262 0.24 18.45 -3.54
N ARG A 263 0.02 17.48 -4.43
CA ARG A 263 -0.06 17.66 -5.88
C ARG A 263 -1.13 16.72 -6.48
N MET A 264 -2.31 16.66 -5.84
CA MET A 264 -3.38 15.73 -6.23
C MET A 264 -3.92 15.94 -7.66
N GLU A 265 -3.77 17.16 -8.21
CA GLU A 265 -4.20 17.54 -9.56
C GLU A 265 -3.24 17.03 -10.65
N ASP A 266 -2.01 16.67 -10.29
CA ASP A 266 -0.98 16.21 -11.21
C ASP A 266 -1.17 14.73 -11.58
N ARG A 267 -0.77 14.39 -12.80
CA ARG A 267 -0.67 12.99 -13.21
C ARG A 267 0.51 12.34 -12.50
N SER A 268 0.22 11.36 -11.66
CA SER A 268 1.17 10.90 -10.65
C SER A 268 1.57 9.44 -10.86
N LEU A 269 2.86 9.13 -10.71
CA LEU A 269 3.35 7.76 -10.56
C LEU A 269 3.81 7.58 -9.12
N VAL A 270 3.19 6.64 -8.40
CA VAL A 270 3.61 6.24 -7.06
C VAL A 270 4.30 4.88 -7.13
N VAL A 271 5.55 4.82 -6.71
CA VAL A 271 6.35 3.60 -6.61
C VAL A 271 6.60 3.29 -5.14
N VAL A 272 6.14 2.13 -4.68
CA VAL A 272 6.26 1.70 -3.28
C VAL A 272 7.24 0.54 -3.19
N MET A 273 8.21 0.67 -2.28
CA MET A 273 9.20 -0.37 -1.98
C MET A 273 9.29 -0.60 -0.48
N GLY A 274 8.47 -1.51 0.04
CA GLY A 274 8.47 -1.88 1.46
C GLY A 274 7.75 -3.21 1.65
N GLY A 275 7.80 -3.74 2.88
CA GLY A 275 7.15 -5.01 3.23
C GLY A 275 8.05 -6.03 3.89
N VAL A 276 9.38 -5.88 3.80
CA VAL A 276 10.31 -6.81 4.45
C VAL A 276 10.16 -6.73 5.96
N ASN A 277 10.00 -5.53 6.52
CA ASN A 277 9.78 -5.34 7.96
C ASN A 277 8.46 -5.97 8.44
N ASP A 278 7.40 -5.95 7.62
CA ASP A 278 6.14 -6.64 7.96
C ASP A 278 6.33 -8.15 8.13
N VAL A 279 7.17 -8.75 7.27
CA VAL A 279 7.51 -10.17 7.35
C VAL A 279 8.45 -10.46 8.52
N LEU A 280 9.50 -9.65 8.70
CA LEU A 280 10.47 -9.83 9.80
C LEU A 280 9.83 -9.68 11.18
N GLN A 281 8.80 -8.84 11.32
CA GLN A 281 8.09 -8.64 12.59
C GLN A 281 6.92 -9.62 12.79
N GLY A 282 6.85 -10.71 12.03
CA GLY A 282 5.82 -11.75 12.18
C GLY A 282 4.42 -11.32 11.75
N ARG A 283 4.27 -10.18 11.06
CA ARG A 283 2.98 -9.63 10.61
C ARG A 283 2.70 -9.87 9.13
N GLY A 284 3.31 -10.90 8.55
CA GLY A 284 3.15 -11.26 7.13
C GLY A 284 1.70 -11.46 6.70
N GLY A 285 0.83 -12.00 7.58
CA GLY A 285 -0.59 -12.21 7.28
C GLY A 285 -1.42 -10.93 7.09
N GLY A 286 -0.93 -9.78 7.54
CA GLY A 286 -1.58 -8.48 7.34
C GLY A 286 -1.12 -7.72 6.08
N PHE A 287 -0.09 -8.22 5.40
CA PHE A 287 0.60 -7.50 4.32
C PHE A 287 -0.35 -7.16 3.16
N ALA A 288 -1.04 -8.16 2.60
CA ALA A 288 -1.95 -7.95 1.48
C ALA A 288 -3.11 -7.00 1.82
N LYS A 289 -3.65 -7.08 3.05
CA LYS A 289 -4.71 -6.19 3.53
C LYS A 289 -4.23 -4.74 3.63
N GLN A 290 -3.00 -4.51 4.11
CA GLN A 290 -2.43 -3.17 4.18
C GLN A 290 -2.16 -2.59 2.79
N ILE A 291 -1.63 -3.39 1.85
CA ILE A 291 -1.48 -2.96 0.45
C ILE A 291 -2.85 -2.59 -0.13
N ALA A 292 -3.84 -3.47 0.00
CA ALA A 292 -5.18 -3.23 -0.56
C ALA A 292 -5.79 -1.92 -0.04
N LYS A 293 -5.70 -1.69 1.28
CA LYS A 293 -6.11 -0.44 1.91
C LYS A 293 -5.35 0.76 1.32
N GLY A 294 -4.02 0.69 1.28
CA GLY A 294 -3.18 1.76 0.74
C GLY A 294 -3.46 2.10 -0.72
N ILE A 295 -3.67 1.10 -1.59
CA ILE A 295 -4.04 1.31 -3.00
C ILE A 295 -5.37 2.05 -3.12
N THR A 296 -6.38 1.64 -2.34
CA THR A 296 -7.69 2.31 -2.33
C THR A 296 -7.55 3.76 -1.89
N GLU A 297 -6.78 4.03 -0.84
CA GLU A 297 -6.57 5.38 -0.32
C GLU A 297 -5.78 6.28 -1.29
N LEU A 298 -4.75 5.75 -1.97
CA LEU A 298 -4.01 6.49 -2.99
C LEU A 298 -4.91 6.91 -4.15
N ARG A 299 -5.79 6.01 -4.61
CA ARG A 299 -6.76 6.30 -5.69
C ARG A 299 -7.87 7.25 -5.26
N ALA A 300 -8.27 7.20 -4.00
CA ALA A 300 -9.20 8.18 -3.45
C ALA A 300 -8.56 9.58 -3.34
N THR A 301 -7.23 9.66 -3.28
CA THR A 301 -6.49 10.92 -3.15
C THR A 301 -6.26 11.61 -4.49
N SER A 302 -6.03 10.88 -5.58
CA SER A 302 -5.85 11.46 -6.91
C SER A 302 -6.51 10.60 -7.98
N GLU A 303 -7.28 11.25 -8.86
CA GLU A 303 -8.00 10.59 -9.96
C GLU A 303 -7.05 10.01 -11.04
N ASP A 304 -5.84 10.55 -11.19
CA ASP A 304 -4.86 10.16 -12.22
C ASP A 304 -3.54 9.70 -11.58
N VAL A 305 -3.63 8.61 -10.81
CA VAL A 305 -2.49 7.95 -10.17
C VAL A 305 -2.21 6.57 -10.78
N GLN A 306 -0.99 6.40 -11.29
CA GLN A 306 -0.41 5.09 -11.60
C GLN A 306 0.33 4.58 -10.38
N ILE A 307 0.02 3.35 -9.95
CA ILE A 307 0.63 2.76 -8.77
C ILE A 307 1.45 1.53 -9.15
N ALA A 308 2.69 1.49 -8.69
CA ALA A 308 3.60 0.38 -8.84
C ALA A 308 4.13 -0.05 -7.46
N VAL A 309 3.94 -1.32 -7.10
CA VAL A 309 4.42 -1.88 -5.82
C VAL A 309 5.52 -2.90 -6.10
N CYS A 310 6.66 -2.73 -5.45
CA CYS A 310 7.78 -3.64 -5.57
C CYS A 310 7.54 -4.90 -4.74
N THR A 311 7.91 -6.07 -5.29
CA THR A 311 7.96 -7.30 -4.50
C THR A 311 8.99 -7.17 -3.40
N GLY A 312 8.73 -7.77 -2.23
CA GLY A 312 9.74 -7.94 -1.20
C GLY A 312 10.92 -8.75 -1.75
N PRO A 313 12.17 -8.31 -1.56
CA PRO A 313 13.34 -9.10 -1.91
C PRO A 313 13.34 -10.41 -1.11
N GLU A 314 13.57 -11.53 -1.77
CA GLU A 314 13.83 -12.84 -1.14
C GLU A 314 15.12 -12.74 -0.30
N VAL A 315 14.96 -12.32 0.96
CA VAL A 315 16.02 -12.17 1.96
C VAL A 315 16.73 -13.50 2.19
N GLN A 316 17.95 -13.44 2.71
CA GLN A 316 18.76 -14.62 2.98
C GLN A 316 19.20 -14.67 4.43
N LYS A 317 19.45 -15.89 4.92
CA LYS A 317 20.00 -16.14 6.27
C LYS A 317 19.07 -15.64 7.38
N GLN A 318 17.78 -15.46 7.09
CA GLN A 318 16.76 -15.09 8.08
C GLN A 318 16.00 -16.30 8.63
N GLY A 319 16.36 -17.49 8.18
CA GLY A 319 15.68 -18.73 8.50
C GLY A 319 14.56 -19.06 7.51
N VAL A 320 14.37 -20.36 7.27
CA VAL A 320 13.46 -20.89 6.24
C VAL A 320 12.03 -20.38 6.39
N HIS A 321 11.59 -20.11 7.63
CA HIS A 321 10.25 -19.59 7.89
C HIS A 321 10.07 -18.17 7.31
N VAL A 322 10.96 -17.22 7.65
CA VAL A 322 10.91 -15.84 7.16
C VAL A 322 11.01 -15.81 5.65
N GLU A 323 11.94 -16.57 5.08
CA GLU A 323 12.14 -16.66 3.63
C GLU A 323 10.88 -17.16 2.91
N ARG A 324 10.21 -18.17 3.47
CA ARG A 324 8.93 -18.67 2.95
C ARG A 324 7.81 -17.63 3.05
N VAL A 325 7.73 -16.89 4.16
CA VAL A 325 6.71 -15.85 4.34
C VAL A 325 6.88 -14.73 3.31
N VAL A 326 8.12 -14.32 2.99
CA VAL A 326 8.37 -13.33 1.91
C VAL A 326 7.87 -13.85 0.56
N VAL A 327 8.15 -15.12 0.23
CA VAL A 327 7.68 -15.73 -1.02
C VAL A 327 6.15 -15.77 -1.07
N THR A 328 5.49 -16.13 0.03
CA THR A 328 4.02 -16.11 0.12
C THR A 328 3.46 -14.70 -0.05
N ALA A 329 4.00 -13.71 0.67
CA ALA A 329 3.59 -12.31 0.55
C ALA A 329 3.75 -11.77 -0.88
N ASN A 330 4.83 -12.16 -1.58
CA ASN A 330 5.02 -11.80 -2.98
C ASN A 330 3.96 -12.42 -3.90
N ARG A 331 3.59 -13.69 -3.67
CA ARG A 331 2.51 -14.34 -4.45
C ARG A 331 1.18 -13.63 -4.25
N GLU A 332 0.85 -13.30 -3.00
CA GLU A 332 -0.35 -12.52 -2.68
C GLU A 332 -0.34 -11.15 -3.35
N LEU A 333 0.79 -10.45 -3.35
CA LEU A 333 0.95 -9.16 -4.02
C LEU A 333 0.66 -9.27 -5.53
N TRP A 334 1.14 -10.33 -6.19
CA TRP A 334 0.85 -10.56 -7.61
C TRP A 334 -0.63 -10.79 -7.89
N THR A 335 -1.30 -11.58 -7.06
CA THR A 335 -2.74 -11.79 -7.14
C THR A 335 -3.48 -10.47 -6.96
N LEU A 336 -3.11 -9.71 -5.93
CA LEU A 336 -3.71 -8.42 -5.62
C LEU A 336 -3.48 -7.39 -6.73
N GLY A 337 -2.29 -7.36 -7.32
CA GLY A 337 -1.95 -6.47 -8.45
C GLY A 337 -2.85 -6.69 -9.65
N LYS A 338 -3.15 -7.96 -9.98
CA LYS A 338 -4.10 -8.31 -11.04
C LYS A 338 -5.51 -7.87 -10.70
N THR A 339 -6.00 -8.22 -9.50
CA THR A 339 -7.37 -7.92 -9.06
C THR A 339 -7.62 -6.43 -8.96
N MET A 340 -6.68 -5.68 -8.38
CA MET A 340 -6.81 -4.25 -8.14
C MET A 340 -6.21 -3.39 -9.26
N LYS A 341 -5.65 -3.97 -10.32
CA LYS A 341 -5.09 -3.24 -11.47
C LYS A 341 -3.98 -2.23 -11.10
N PHE A 342 -3.04 -2.63 -10.25
CA PHE A 342 -1.79 -1.90 -10.05
C PHE A 342 -0.62 -2.74 -10.54
N GLU A 343 0.50 -2.10 -10.82
CA GLU A 343 1.66 -2.81 -11.33
C GLU A 343 2.49 -3.43 -10.20
N VAL A 344 2.94 -4.68 -10.38
CA VAL A 344 3.91 -5.31 -9.49
C VAL A 344 5.30 -5.30 -10.12
N VAL A 345 6.26 -4.66 -9.45
CA VAL A 345 7.67 -4.60 -9.88
C VAL A 345 8.45 -5.74 -9.25
N ASN A 346 8.81 -6.74 -10.05
CA ASN A 346 9.61 -7.87 -9.59
C ASN A 346 11.07 -7.48 -9.30
N LEU A 347 11.41 -7.28 -8.03
CA LEU A 347 12.77 -7.04 -7.58
C LEU A 347 13.62 -8.31 -7.56
N ASN A 348 13.03 -9.49 -7.40
CA ASN A 348 13.75 -10.76 -7.32
C ASN A 348 14.47 -11.10 -8.64
N ARG A 349 13.99 -10.60 -9.78
CA ARG A 349 14.74 -10.67 -11.04
C ARG A 349 16.12 -9.98 -10.94
N ASN A 350 16.21 -8.89 -10.19
CA ASN A 350 17.48 -8.17 -9.98
C ASN A 350 18.40 -8.93 -9.00
N LEU A 351 17.86 -9.71 -8.06
CA LEU A 351 18.66 -10.58 -7.19
C LEU A 351 19.43 -11.62 -8.00
N VAL A 352 18.79 -12.20 -9.02
CA VAL A 352 19.44 -13.16 -9.92
C VAL A 352 20.59 -12.49 -10.68
N HIS A 353 20.37 -11.27 -11.22
CA HIS A 353 21.40 -10.53 -11.95
C HIS A 353 22.57 -10.04 -11.07
N ALA A 354 22.30 -9.63 -9.82
CA ALA A 354 23.34 -9.24 -8.86
C ALA A 354 24.14 -10.45 -8.33
N GLY A 355 23.60 -11.66 -8.49
CA GLY A 355 24.10 -12.90 -7.90
C GLY A 355 23.58 -13.05 -6.47
N ARG A 356 22.81 -14.12 -6.22
CA ARG A 356 22.12 -14.35 -4.93
C ARG A 356 23.03 -14.19 -3.71
N ASN A 357 24.26 -14.71 -3.75
CA ASN A 357 25.18 -14.66 -2.60
C ASN A 357 25.81 -13.28 -2.35
N ARG A 358 25.66 -12.33 -3.28
CA ARG A 358 26.22 -10.98 -3.22
C ARG A 358 25.14 -9.90 -3.28
N ALA A 359 23.87 -10.30 -3.26
CA ALA A 359 22.73 -9.41 -3.39
C ALA A 359 22.50 -8.59 -2.11
N PHE A 360 22.90 -9.12 -0.96
CA PHE A 360 22.74 -8.50 0.35
C PHE A 360 24.08 -8.26 1.05
N VAL A 361 24.11 -7.31 1.99
CA VAL A 361 25.20 -7.19 2.96
C VAL A 361 25.16 -8.35 3.97
N SER A 362 26.14 -8.42 4.89
CA SER A 362 26.33 -9.56 5.83
C SER A 362 25.06 -10.03 6.54
N GLY A 363 24.13 -9.12 6.87
CA GLY A 363 22.86 -9.41 7.52
C GLY A 363 21.73 -9.94 6.63
N GLY A 364 21.92 -10.11 5.32
CA GLY A 364 20.97 -10.80 4.44
C GLY A 364 19.64 -10.08 4.16
N ILE A 365 19.44 -8.86 4.69
CA ILE A 365 18.24 -8.03 4.53
C ILE A 365 18.52 -6.81 3.66
N HIS A 366 19.60 -6.08 3.94
CA HIS A 366 19.90 -4.84 3.24
C HIS A 366 20.63 -5.10 1.93
N PHE A 367 20.28 -4.35 0.89
CA PHE A 367 20.88 -4.46 -0.44
C PHE A 367 22.39 -4.18 -0.39
N SER A 368 23.15 -4.99 -1.10
CA SER A 368 24.51 -4.60 -1.49
C SER A 368 24.46 -3.43 -2.46
N ASN A 369 25.57 -2.71 -2.63
CA ASN A 369 25.65 -1.59 -3.57
C ASN A 369 25.27 -2.03 -5.00
N ARG A 370 25.77 -3.20 -5.42
CA ARG A 370 25.46 -3.77 -6.73
C ARG A 370 23.97 -4.04 -6.94
N LEU A 371 23.28 -4.61 -5.95
CA LEU A 371 21.85 -4.83 -6.08
C LEU A 371 21.09 -3.51 -6.08
N ALA A 372 21.48 -2.57 -5.22
CA ALA A 372 20.88 -1.25 -5.15
C ALA A 372 21.01 -0.48 -6.47
N GLU A 373 22.15 -0.61 -7.18
CA GLU A 373 22.35 -0.08 -8.53
C GLU A 373 21.36 -0.69 -9.54
N HIS A 374 21.26 -2.02 -9.60
CA HIS A 374 20.32 -2.67 -10.53
C HIS A 374 18.85 -2.30 -10.25
N VAL A 375 18.45 -2.29 -8.98
CA VAL A 375 17.10 -1.89 -8.58
C VAL A 375 16.87 -0.40 -8.87
N GLY A 376 17.82 0.45 -8.49
CA GLY A 376 17.77 1.90 -8.69
C GLY A 376 17.66 2.28 -10.15
N HIS A 377 18.49 1.71 -11.03
CA HIS A 377 18.38 1.93 -12.47
C HIS A 377 17.02 1.53 -13.03
N ARG A 378 16.45 0.42 -12.55
CA ARG A 378 15.13 -0.03 -12.99
C ARG A 378 14.02 0.93 -12.55
N LEU A 379 14.03 1.38 -11.31
CA LEU A 379 13.04 2.34 -10.81
C LEU A 379 13.22 3.72 -11.45
N ALA A 380 14.46 4.15 -11.65
CA ALA A 380 14.77 5.40 -12.34
C ALA A 380 14.33 5.38 -13.81
N ALA A 381 14.59 4.28 -14.54
CA ALA A 381 14.13 4.14 -15.92
C ALA A 381 12.61 4.26 -16.03
N ARG A 382 11.88 3.71 -15.06
CA ARG A 382 10.43 3.87 -14.96
C ARG A 382 10.02 5.32 -14.70
N ALA A 383 10.64 5.99 -13.73
CA ALA A 383 10.37 7.40 -13.45
C ALA A 383 10.60 8.27 -14.69
N VAL A 384 11.74 8.08 -15.37
CA VAL A 384 12.10 8.78 -16.60
C VAL A 384 11.07 8.51 -17.71
N ALA A 385 10.67 7.25 -17.91
CA ALA A 385 9.67 6.89 -18.92
C ALA A 385 8.32 7.58 -18.65
N PHE A 386 7.87 7.59 -17.40
CA PHE A 386 6.63 8.26 -17.00
C PHE A 386 6.69 9.78 -17.26
N LEU A 387 7.83 10.41 -16.97
CA LEU A 387 8.05 11.84 -17.18
C LEU A 387 8.26 12.25 -18.64
N GLY A 388 8.17 11.33 -19.60
CA GLY A 388 8.25 11.61 -21.04
C GLY A 388 9.52 11.10 -21.74
N GLY A 389 10.34 10.27 -21.08
CA GLY A 389 11.51 9.62 -21.64
C GLY A 389 12.82 10.41 -21.47
N GLY A 390 13.97 9.81 -21.81
CA GLY A 390 15.29 10.38 -21.49
C GLY A 390 15.61 11.74 -22.12
N GLN A 391 14.87 12.16 -23.15
CA GLN A 391 15.07 13.49 -23.76
C GLN A 391 14.65 14.63 -22.84
N THR A 392 13.76 14.41 -21.86
CA THR A 392 13.40 15.45 -20.87
C THR A 392 14.52 15.79 -19.90
N PHE A 393 15.51 14.89 -19.75
CA PHE A 393 16.65 15.06 -18.84
C PHE A 393 17.95 15.45 -19.56
N LYS A 394 17.97 15.43 -20.90
CA LYS A 394 19.16 15.78 -21.71
C LYS A 394 19.39 17.30 -21.89
N LYS A 395 18.57 18.16 -21.27
CA LYS A 395 18.62 19.63 -21.44
C LYS A 395 19.54 20.38 -20.46
N LYS A 396 20.39 19.68 -19.70
CA LYS A 396 21.40 20.32 -18.83
C LYS A 396 22.74 19.61 -18.97
N ALA A 397 23.37 19.81 -20.11
CA ALA A 397 24.78 19.52 -20.32
C ALA A 397 25.28 20.54 -21.34
N ASP A 398 25.24 21.82 -20.95
CA ASP A 398 26.01 22.91 -21.53
C ASP A 398 26.78 23.58 -20.38
#